data_AF-A0A7H2V795-F1
#
_entry.id   AF-A0A7H2V795-F1
#
_cell.length_a   1.000
_cell.length_b   1.000
_cell.length_c   1.000
_cell.angle_alpha   90.00
_cell.angle_beta   90.00
_cell.angle_gamma   90.00
#
_symmetry.space_group_name_H-M   'P 1'
#
loop_
_entity.id
_entity.type
_entity.pdbx_description
1 polymer ?
#
loop_
_entity_poly.entity_id
_entity_poly.type
_entity_poly.pdbx_seq_one_letter_code
_entity_poly.pdbx_strand_id
1 'polypeptide(L)'
;MKVLYLVLLIVISGNTFAYNNNWNGTYHYYGSEKLLGDNVATREVILILTSEKCIFSIFGFQMDKTYSCKVEEKNNDLYLFDANSHEKFGKITFRKGNYYLYSHYVIDGRKNFFFKDK
;
A
#
# COMPACT_ATOMS: atom_id res chain seq x y z
N MET A 1 28.40 43.03 2.28
CA MET A 1 27.11 42.28 2.18
C MET A 1 27.11 41.47 0.89
N LYS A 2 27.42 40.17 0.94
CA LYS A 2 27.26 39.22 -0.19
C LYS A 2 27.55 37.76 0.16
N VAL A 3 28.10 37.47 1.36
CA VAL A 3 28.56 36.12 1.73
C VAL A 3 27.65 35.42 2.75
N LEU A 4 26.62 36.08 3.28
CA LEU A 4 25.80 35.49 4.35
C LEU A 4 24.58 34.66 3.86
N TYR A 5 24.24 34.70 2.58
CA TYR A 5 23.07 33.97 2.05
C TYR A 5 23.39 32.56 1.55
N LEU A 6 24.66 32.22 1.31
CA LEU A 6 25.02 30.90 0.79
C LEU A 6 24.95 29.79 1.87
N VAL A 7 25.00 30.16 3.15
CA VAL A 7 24.95 29.21 4.27
C VAL A 7 23.52 28.79 4.62
N LEU A 8 22.49 29.52 4.16
CA LEU A 8 21.09 29.17 4.43
C LEU A 8 20.54 28.08 3.50
N LEU A 9 21.25 27.72 2.42
CA LEU A 9 20.79 26.73 1.43
C LEU A 9 21.16 25.28 1.74
N ILE A 10 21.96 25.02 2.78
CA ILE A 10 22.42 23.66 3.11
C ILE A 10 21.49 22.96 4.13
N VAL A 11 20.50 23.66 4.70
CA VAL A 11 19.63 23.10 5.76
C VAL A 11 18.30 22.52 5.22
N ILE A 12 18.07 22.51 3.91
CA ILE A 12 16.83 21.94 3.33
C ILE A 12 17.08 20.69 2.47
N SER A 13 18.34 20.26 2.26
CA SER A 13 18.65 18.97 1.60
C SER A 13 18.56 17.78 2.56
N GLY A 14 17.54 17.80 3.41
CA GLY A 14 17.24 16.82 4.44
C GLY A 14 15.78 16.41 4.41
N ASN A 15 15.16 16.33 3.23
CA ASN A 15 14.11 15.32 3.04
C ASN A 15 14.81 13.95 2.99
N THR A 16 15.55 13.61 4.05
CA THR A 16 15.74 12.23 4.39
C THR A 16 14.32 11.74 4.60
N PHE A 17 13.81 11.00 3.62
CA PHE A 17 12.77 10.03 3.82
C PHE A 17 13.28 9.12 4.95
N ALA A 18 13.12 9.56 6.20
CA ALA A 18 12.99 8.70 7.34
C ALA A 18 11.63 8.02 7.17
N TYR A 19 11.52 7.23 6.11
CA TYR A 19 10.45 6.32 5.86
C TYR A 19 10.53 5.36 7.04
N ASN A 20 9.63 5.53 7.99
CA ASN A 20 9.58 4.67 9.16
C ASN A 20 9.47 3.24 8.61
N ASN A 21 10.50 2.41 8.83
CA ASN A 21 10.68 1.08 8.23
C ASN A 21 9.56 0.08 8.61
N ASN A 22 8.55 0.53 9.37
CA ASN A 22 7.40 -0.22 9.85
C ASN A 22 6.52 -0.77 8.73
N TRP A 23 6.45 -0.06 7.59
CA TRP A 23 5.64 -0.45 6.43
C TRP A 23 6.41 -1.29 5.40
N ASN A 24 7.73 -1.44 5.55
CA ASN A 24 8.52 -2.24 4.62
C ASN A 24 8.17 -3.73 4.76
N GLY A 25 7.79 -4.38 3.67
CA GLY A 25 7.46 -5.79 3.62
C GLY A 25 6.59 -6.17 2.44
N THR A 26 6.28 -7.46 2.36
CA THR A 26 5.29 -8.01 1.46
C THR A 26 4.03 -8.31 2.25
N TYR A 27 2.88 -7.93 1.69
CA TYR A 27 1.59 -8.06 2.33
C TYR A 27 0.63 -8.81 1.42
N HIS A 28 -0.22 -9.66 2.02
CA HIS A 28 -1.16 -10.51 1.34
C HIS A 28 -2.57 -10.38 1.94
N TYR A 29 -3.56 -10.20 1.07
CA TYR A 29 -4.97 -10.38 1.40
C TYR A 29 -5.48 -11.56 0.58
N TYR A 30 -6.17 -12.47 1.24
CA TYR A 30 -6.83 -13.61 0.61
C TYR A 30 -8.34 -13.51 0.86
N GLY A 31 -9.10 -13.49 -0.22
CA GLY A 31 -10.55 -13.43 -0.19
C GLY A 31 -11.17 -14.53 -1.02
N SER A 32 -12.34 -14.99 -0.59
CA SER A 32 -13.18 -15.86 -1.39
C SER A 32 -14.65 -15.59 -1.13
N GLU A 33 -15.47 -15.68 -2.17
CA GLU A 33 -16.93 -15.54 -2.09
C GLU A 33 -17.60 -16.65 -2.92
N LYS A 34 -18.72 -17.17 -2.41
CA LYS A 34 -19.55 -18.12 -3.15
C LYS A 34 -20.32 -17.36 -4.23
N LEU A 35 -20.23 -17.85 -5.45
CA LEU A 35 -21.04 -17.36 -6.57
C LEU A 35 -22.36 -18.15 -6.64
N LEU A 36 -23.21 -17.81 -7.60
CA LEU A 36 -24.41 -18.60 -7.89
C LEU A 36 -24.03 -20.06 -8.20
N GLY A 37 -24.73 -21.00 -7.55
CA GLY A 37 -24.43 -22.43 -7.61
C GLY A 37 -23.31 -22.84 -6.66
N ASP A 38 -22.46 -23.76 -7.09
CA ASP A 38 -21.33 -24.32 -6.32
C ASP A 38 -19.98 -23.67 -6.65
N ASN A 39 -19.97 -22.61 -7.45
CA ASN A 39 -18.74 -21.92 -7.85
C ASN A 39 -18.23 -21.00 -6.73
N VAL A 40 -16.91 -20.85 -6.63
CA VAL A 40 -16.25 -19.96 -5.66
C VAL A 40 -15.32 -19.01 -6.41
N ALA A 41 -15.51 -17.71 -6.24
CA ALA A 41 -14.55 -16.70 -6.66
C ALA A 41 -13.48 -16.55 -5.59
N THR A 42 -12.21 -16.55 -5.99
CA THR A 42 -11.07 -16.25 -5.13
C THR A 42 -10.37 -14.99 -5.60
N ARG A 43 -9.73 -14.28 -4.67
CA ARG A 43 -8.87 -13.14 -4.98
C ARG A 43 -7.74 -13.06 -3.99
N GLU A 44 -6.55 -12.83 -4.52
CA GLU A 44 -5.38 -12.43 -3.76
C GLU A 44 -5.02 -11.00 -4.12
N VAL A 45 -4.67 -10.20 -3.10
CA VAL A 45 -4.05 -8.89 -3.30
C VAL A 45 -2.69 -8.94 -2.63
N ILE A 46 -1.66 -8.55 -3.37
CA ILE A 46 -0.27 -8.52 -2.90
C ILE A 46 0.23 -7.09 -2.95
N LEU A 47 0.75 -6.57 -1.83
CA LEU A 47 1.53 -5.33 -1.82
C LEU A 47 2.97 -5.65 -1.47
N ILE A 48 3.89 -5.31 -2.36
CA ILE A 48 5.32 -5.29 -2.05
C ILE A 48 5.71 -3.83 -1.83
N LEU A 49 6.14 -3.51 -0.62
CA LEU A 49 6.54 -2.16 -0.25
C LEU A 49 7.95 -2.17 0.33
N THR A 50 8.87 -1.47 -0.31
CA THR A 50 10.22 -1.21 0.20
C THR A 50 10.56 0.28 0.05
N SER A 51 11.76 0.68 0.48
CA SER A 51 12.25 2.05 0.28
C SER A 51 12.38 2.46 -1.20
N GLU A 52 12.43 1.50 -2.12
CA GLU A 52 12.70 1.73 -3.54
C GLU A 52 11.52 1.37 -4.45
N LYS A 53 10.65 0.47 -4.00
CA LYS A 53 9.55 -0.05 -4.82
C LYS A 53 8.24 -0.11 -4.05
N CYS A 54 7.17 0.20 -4.77
CA CYS A 54 5.81 -0.11 -4.37
C CYS A 54 5.14 -0.81 -5.54
N ILE A 55 4.73 -2.06 -5.32
CA ILE A 55 4.04 -2.87 -6.32
C ILE A 55 2.75 -3.40 -5.71
N PHE A 56 1.62 -3.07 -6.32
CA PHE A 56 0.30 -3.54 -5.93
C PHE A 56 -0.24 -4.50 -6.99
N SER A 57 -0.41 -5.77 -6.64
CA SER A 57 -0.87 -6.81 -7.55
C SER A 57 -2.19 -7.40 -7.08
N ILE A 58 -3.03 -7.78 -8.03
CA ILE A 58 -4.33 -8.40 -7.83
C ILE A 58 -4.33 -9.65 -8.69
N PHE A 59 -4.70 -10.78 -8.10
CA PHE A 59 -4.81 -12.06 -8.79
C PHE A 59 -6.16 -12.71 -8.50
N GLY A 60 -6.70 -13.43 -9.48
CA GLY A 60 -7.88 -14.27 -9.33
C GLY A 60 -9.09 -13.78 -10.12
N PHE A 61 -10.29 -13.97 -9.55
CA PHE A 61 -11.54 -13.89 -10.30
C PHE A 61 -11.69 -12.56 -11.06
N GLN A 62 -11.83 -12.72 -12.39
CA GLN A 62 -12.01 -11.68 -13.42
C GLN A 62 -10.81 -10.75 -13.70
N MET A 63 -9.71 -10.81 -12.93
CA MET A 63 -8.62 -9.87 -13.16
C MET A 63 -7.30 -10.31 -12.51
N ASP A 64 -6.26 -10.36 -13.35
CA ASP A 64 -4.86 -10.38 -12.93
C ASP A 64 -4.20 -9.08 -13.40
N LYS A 65 -3.77 -8.23 -12.46
CA LYS A 65 -3.11 -6.96 -12.78
C LYS A 65 -2.06 -6.60 -11.74
N THR A 66 -0.99 -5.96 -12.21
CA THR A 66 0.07 -5.42 -11.38
C THR A 66 0.27 -3.95 -11.70
N TYR A 67 0.38 -3.15 -10.65
CA TYR A 67 0.54 -1.71 -10.72
C TYR A 67 1.79 -1.29 -9.96
N SER A 68 2.55 -0.38 -10.54
CA SER A 68 3.48 0.44 -9.76
C SER A 68 2.66 1.42 -8.93
N CYS A 69 2.90 1.49 -7.63
CA CYS A 69 2.16 2.36 -6.73
C CYS A 69 2.99 3.50 -6.15
N LYS A 70 2.29 4.50 -5.62
CA LYS A 70 2.80 5.51 -4.71
C LYS A 70 2.04 5.40 -3.39
N VAL A 71 2.68 5.82 -2.32
CA VAL A 71 2.13 5.70 -0.97
C VAL A 71 2.25 7.01 -0.22
N GLU A 72 1.22 7.32 0.56
CA GLU A 72 1.22 8.48 1.44
C GLU A 72 0.80 8.05 2.84
N GLU A 73 1.62 8.35 3.84
CA GLU A 73 1.30 8.08 5.24
C GLU A 73 0.58 9.29 5.85
N LYS A 74 -0.60 9.06 6.44
CA LYS A 74 -1.36 10.08 7.14
C LYS A 74 -2.15 9.46 8.29
N ASN A 75 -2.04 10.04 9.48
CA ASN A 75 -2.77 9.58 10.67
C ASN A 75 -2.55 8.09 10.99
N ASN A 76 -1.33 7.57 10.79
CA ASN A 76 -0.98 6.13 10.92
C ASN A 76 -1.70 5.18 9.95
N ASP A 77 -2.35 5.72 8.93
CA ASP A 77 -2.84 4.96 7.78
C ASP A 77 -1.89 5.17 6.59
N LEU A 78 -1.69 4.11 5.81
CA LEU A 78 -0.94 4.16 4.56
C LEU A 78 -1.91 4.16 3.37
N TYR A 79 -1.98 5.24 2.62
CA TYR A 79 -2.82 5.37 1.45
C TYR A 79 -2.06 4.89 0.21
N LEU A 80 -2.71 4.06 -0.62
CA LEU A 80 -2.12 3.46 -1.81
C LEU A 80 -2.72 4.08 -3.07
N PHE A 81 -1.87 4.49 -4.00
CA PHE A 81 -2.25 5.12 -5.27
C PHE A 81 -1.53 4.47 -6.44
N ASP A 82 -2.15 4.48 -7.62
CA ASP A 82 -1.46 4.20 -8.87
C ASP A 82 -0.39 5.27 -9.13
N ALA A 83 0.81 4.86 -9.52
CA ALA A 83 1.91 5.80 -9.74
C ALA A 83 1.70 6.73 -10.94
N ASN A 84 0.90 6.31 -11.93
CA ASN A 84 0.68 7.01 -13.20
C ASN A 84 -0.64 7.81 -13.19
N SER A 85 -1.76 7.17 -12.89
CA SER A 85 -3.09 7.78 -12.92
C SER A 85 -3.43 8.54 -11.64
N HIS A 86 -2.70 8.30 -10.54
CA HIS A 86 -3.01 8.78 -9.19
C HIS A 86 -4.38 8.28 -8.67
N GLU A 87 -4.95 7.25 -9.31
CA GLU A 87 -6.14 6.57 -8.79
C GLU A 87 -5.83 5.94 -7.44
N LYS A 88 -6.73 6.09 -6.47
CA LYS A 88 -6.57 5.49 -5.15
C LYS A 88 -6.97 4.02 -5.17
N PHE A 89 -6.03 3.12 -4.90
CA PHE A 89 -6.31 1.69 -4.73
C PHE A 89 -6.96 1.37 -3.40
N GLY A 90 -6.60 2.11 -2.35
CA GLY A 90 -7.10 1.83 -1.00
C GLY A 90 -6.28 2.49 0.09
N LYS A 91 -6.41 1.95 1.30
CA LYS A 91 -5.57 2.29 2.43
C LYS A 91 -5.29 1.08 3.32
N ILE A 92 -4.18 1.11 4.03
CA ILE A 92 -3.81 0.12 5.04
C ILE A 92 -3.85 0.80 6.40
N THR A 93 -4.54 0.19 7.35
CA THR A 93 -4.58 0.63 8.74
C THR A 93 -3.88 -0.40 9.62
N PHE A 94 -2.97 0.06 10.48
CA PHE A 94 -2.38 -0.78 11.52
C PHE A 94 -3.20 -0.65 12.82
N ARG A 95 -3.77 -1.77 13.28
CA ARG A 95 -4.58 -1.80 14.51
C ARG A 95 -4.28 -3.06 15.32
N LYS A 96 -3.93 -2.87 16.59
CA LYS A 96 -3.68 -3.97 17.55
C LYS A 96 -2.70 -5.04 17.02
N GLY A 97 -1.58 -4.63 16.42
CA GLY A 97 -0.56 -5.56 15.92
C GLY A 97 -0.81 -6.14 14.53
N ASN A 98 -1.92 -5.78 13.88
CA ASN A 98 -2.34 -6.35 12.60
C ASN A 98 -2.57 -5.26 11.56
N TYR A 99 -2.37 -5.60 10.28
CA TYR A 99 -2.64 -4.73 9.16
C TYR A 99 -3.97 -5.09 8.50
N TYR A 100 -4.70 -4.08 8.04
CA TYR A 100 -6.01 -4.25 7.41
C TYR A 100 -6.07 -3.42 6.13
N LEU A 101 -6.40 -4.05 5.01
CA LEU A 101 -6.52 -3.41 3.70
C LEU A 101 -7.96 -2.97 3.47
N TYR A 102 -8.18 -1.69 3.19
CA TYR A 102 -9.48 -1.16 2.77
C TYR A 102 -9.38 -0.72 1.32
N SER A 103 -9.95 -1.51 0.41
CA SER A 103 -9.87 -1.32 -1.03
C SER A 103 -11.12 -1.90 -1.69
N HIS A 104 -11.53 -1.37 -2.85
CA HIS A 104 -12.56 -1.99 -3.69
C HIS A 104 -12.14 -3.34 -4.27
N TYR A 105 -10.85 -3.69 -4.18
CA TYR A 105 -10.35 -5.02 -4.55
C TYR A 105 -10.54 -6.06 -3.45
N VAL A 106 -10.87 -5.66 -2.22
CA VAL A 106 -11.25 -6.58 -1.13
C VAL A 106 -12.70 -7.03 -1.33
N ILE A 107 -12.92 -8.34 -1.38
CA ILE A 107 -14.24 -8.95 -1.63
C ILE A 107 -15.16 -8.78 -0.42
N ASP A 108 -14.68 -9.09 0.79
CA ASP A 108 -15.44 -8.90 2.03
C ASP A 108 -14.68 -7.95 2.97
N GLY A 109 -15.20 -6.72 3.11
CA GLY A 109 -14.61 -5.71 3.99
C GLY A 109 -14.54 -6.11 5.47
N ARG A 110 -15.28 -7.15 5.91
CA ARG A 110 -15.17 -7.72 7.26
C ARG A 110 -14.00 -8.68 7.41
N LYS A 111 -13.46 -9.20 6.31
CA LYS A 111 -12.34 -10.15 6.25
C LYS A 111 -11.10 -9.51 5.65
N ASN A 112 -10.91 -8.23 5.88
CA ASN A 112 -9.93 -7.42 5.19
C ASN A 112 -8.52 -7.47 5.82
N PHE A 113 -8.21 -8.56 6.51
CA PHE A 113 -6.91 -8.78 7.12
C PHE A 113 -5.83 -8.80 6.04
N PHE A 114 -4.77 -8.05 6.28
CA PHE A 114 -3.65 -7.93 5.36
C PHE A 114 -2.42 -8.50 6.04
N PHE A 115 -2.16 -9.78 5.78
CA PHE A 115 -1.04 -10.50 6.37
C PHE A 115 0.27 -9.91 5.89
N LYS A 116 1.23 -9.66 6.78
CA LYS A 116 2.58 -9.25 6.42
C LYS A 116 3.50 -10.47 6.52
N ASP A 117 4.28 -10.75 5.48
CA ASP A 117 5.29 -11.79 5.50
C ASP A 117 6.30 -11.54 6.64
N LYS A 118 6.82 -12.64 7.20
CA LYS A 118 7.79 -12.60 8.30
C LYS A 118 9.18 -12.19 7.83
#